data_AF-R1EGT3-F1
#
_entry.id   AF-R1EGT3-F1
#
_cell.length_a   1.000
_cell.length_b   1.000
_cell.length_c   1.000
_cell.angle_alpha   90.00
_cell.angle_beta   90.00
_cell.angle_gamma   90.00
#
_symmetry.space_group_name_H-M   'P 1'
#
loop_
_entity.id
_entity.type
_entity.pdbx_description
1 polymer ?
#
loop_
_entity_poly.entity_id
_entity_poly.type
_entity_poly.pdbx_seq_one_letter_code
_entity_poly.pdbx_strand_id
1 'polypeptide(L)'
;MSELAAGDTVLSDADTAARVVVNQHKVEDGKASLLITLTHARGSLALTPDHVLELDGKFMPAREAHVGAALSNGAVIEAISHSRGGIINPITATGKILAAAATGEPVVAATGNEWLADVMLSAYPKYTLSYTLAAAFPAAVQAYYDGALEPLFTAAVPHLTKIKAAAPAPLVGVILVAGDAALATGFAAYSLGLKGVATLAVIAVAAARKGKKPPRIRALSSSNIKVFEPLSSLELAAAVAVTAAATLGARKLAAGRK
;
A
#
# COMPACT_ATOMS: atom_id res chain seq x y z
N MET A 1 -1.82 -17.75 7.83
CA MET A 1 -1.14 -16.43 7.76
C MET A 1 -1.57 -15.46 8.86
N SER A 2 -2.72 -15.65 9.53
CA SER A 2 -3.26 -14.75 10.57
C SER A 2 -2.36 -14.57 11.79
N GLU A 3 -1.59 -15.59 12.13
CA GLU A 3 -0.68 -15.57 13.28
C GLU A 3 0.57 -14.72 13.05
N LEU A 4 0.92 -14.43 11.79
CA LEU A 4 2.10 -13.64 11.46
C LEU A 4 1.97 -12.20 11.98
N ALA A 5 3.11 -11.64 12.36
CA ALA A 5 3.27 -10.25 12.78
C ALA A 5 4.56 -9.65 12.22
N ALA A 6 4.64 -8.32 12.20
CA ALA A 6 5.90 -7.63 11.95
C ALA A 6 7.01 -8.19 12.84
N GLY A 7 8.19 -8.42 12.25
CA GLY A 7 9.35 -8.99 12.94
C GLY A 7 9.55 -10.49 12.70
N ASP A 8 8.49 -11.23 12.38
CA ASP A 8 8.56 -12.66 12.08
C ASP A 8 9.44 -12.96 10.86
N THR A 9 9.94 -14.18 10.77
CA THR A 9 10.73 -14.64 9.62
C THR A 9 9.94 -15.70 8.86
N VAL A 10 9.81 -15.49 7.56
CA VAL A 10 9.14 -16.40 6.62
C VAL A 10 10.07 -16.71 5.45
N LEU A 11 9.77 -17.74 4.68
CA LEU A 11 10.45 -17.97 3.41
C LEU A 11 9.85 -17.06 2.33
N SER A 12 10.72 -16.48 1.51
CA SER A 12 10.36 -15.65 0.35
C SER A 12 10.56 -16.37 -0.99
N ASP A 13 11.41 -17.39 -0.97
CA ASP A 13 11.53 -18.48 -1.95
C ASP A 13 12.14 -19.68 -1.21
N ALA A 14 12.50 -20.75 -1.93
CA ALA A 14 12.95 -22.02 -1.33
C ALA A 14 14.15 -21.85 -0.39
N ASP A 15 15.04 -20.91 -0.69
CA ASP A 15 16.34 -20.78 0.00
C ASP A 15 16.51 -19.42 0.70
N THR A 16 15.57 -18.48 0.50
CA THR A 16 15.69 -17.11 1.03
C THR A 16 14.67 -16.83 2.12
N ALA A 17 15.14 -16.67 3.36
CA ALA A 17 14.34 -16.12 4.44
C ALA A 17 14.16 -14.60 4.32
N ALA A 18 12.99 -14.10 4.70
CA ALA A 18 12.66 -12.68 4.74
C ALA A 18 11.91 -12.33 6.02
N ARG A 19 12.18 -11.13 6.54
CA ARG A 19 11.44 -10.58 7.68
C ARG A 19 10.10 -10.03 7.21
N VAL A 20 9.04 -10.29 7.97
CA VAL A 20 7.75 -9.61 7.84
C VAL A 20 7.91 -8.17 8.33
N VAL A 21 7.65 -7.21 7.44
CA VAL A 21 7.68 -5.76 7.69
C VAL A 21 6.40 -5.33 8.40
N VAL A 22 5.26 -5.83 7.93
CA VAL A 22 3.94 -5.61 8.52
C VAL A 22 2.98 -6.67 8.01
N ASN A 23 2.03 -7.11 8.83
CA ASN A 23 0.92 -7.95 8.38
C ASN A 23 -0.35 -7.12 8.21
N GLN A 24 -0.78 -6.88 6.98
CA GLN A 24 -1.97 -6.09 6.66
C GLN A 24 -3.23 -6.96 6.76
N HIS A 25 -4.39 -6.35 6.98
CA HIS A 25 -5.68 -7.05 7.05
C HIS A 25 -5.74 -8.11 8.15
N LYS A 26 -4.97 -7.91 9.22
CA LYS A 26 -4.94 -8.83 10.36
C LYS A 26 -6.20 -8.72 11.21
N VAL A 27 -6.79 -7.52 11.29
CA VAL A 27 -8.07 -7.30 11.97
C VAL A 27 -9.20 -7.60 11.00
N GLU A 28 -10.00 -8.61 11.32
CA GLU A 28 -11.19 -8.93 10.54
C GLU A 28 -12.17 -7.76 10.61
N ASP A 29 -12.35 -7.06 9.48
CA ASP A 29 -13.24 -5.90 9.37
C ASP A 29 -14.65 -6.27 8.89
N GLY A 30 -14.94 -7.58 8.84
CA GLY A 30 -16.20 -8.15 8.36
C GLY A 30 -16.39 -8.05 6.85
N LYS A 31 -15.40 -7.56 6.08
CA LYS A 31 -15.52 -7.47 4.61
C LYS A 31 -15.02 -8.74 3.94
N ALA A 32 -15.84 -9.24 3.02
CA ALA A 32 -15.47 -10.37 2.18
C ALA A 32 -15.00 -9.87 0.81
N SER A 33 -13.80 -10.26 0.41
CA SER A 33 -13.22 -9.97 -0.90
C SER A 33 -13.41 -11.13 -1.86
N LEU A 34 -13.40 -10.84 -3.17
CA LEU A 34 -13.38 -11.89 -4.19
C LEU A 34 -12.04 -12.63 -4.13
N LEU A 35 -12.10 -13.96 -4.14
CA LEU A 35 -10.93 -14.83 -4.16
C LEU A 35 -10.99 -15.75 -5.39
N ILE A 36 -9.82 -16.04 -5.93
CA ILE A 36 -9.57 -17.11 -6.87
C ILE A 36 -8.80 -18.20 -6.11
N THR A 37 -9.20 -19.45 -6.28
CA THR A 37 -8.45 -20.61 -5.78
C THR A 37 -7.84 -21.32 -6.97
N LEU A 38 -6.51 -21.40 -6.98
CA LEU A 38 -5.73 -22.17 -7.94
C LEU A 38 -5.45 -23.55 -7.34
N THR A 39 -5.91 -24.61 -7.98
CA THR A 39 -5.69 -26.00 -7.56
C THR A 39 -4.65 -26.64 -8.47
N HIS A 40 -3.70 -27.37 -7.90
CA HIS A 40 -2.68 -28.13 -8.60
C HIS A 40 -2.44 -29.48 -7.90
N ALA A 41 -1.74 -30.41 -8.55
CA ALA A 41 -1.48 -31.75 -8.02
C ALA A 41 -0.85 -31.82 -6.61
N ARG A 42 -0.29 -30.71 -6.13
CA ARG A 42 0.48 -30.63 -4.88
C ARG A 42 -0.15 -29.71 -3.84
N GLY A 43 -1.37 -29.24 -4.07
CA GLY A 43 -2.09 -28.37 -3.13
C GLY A 43 -3.00 -27.35 -3.81
N SER A 44 -3.29 -26.28 -3.09
CA SER A 44 -4.03 -25.16 -3.61
C SER A 44 -3.58 -23.85 -2.96
N LEU A 45 -3.86 -22.74 -3.63
CA LEU A 45 -3.68 -21.40 -3.08
C LEU A 45 -4.90 -20.54 -3.40
N ALA A 46 -5.48 -19.92 -2.37
CA ALA A 46 -6.54 -18.92 -2.51
C ALA A 46 -5.97 -17.52 -2.31
N LEU A 47 -6.24 -16.62 -3.25
CA LEU A 47 -5.72 -15.25 -3.28
C LEU A 47 -6.68 -14.32 -4.02
N THR A 48 -6.50 -13.01 -3.90
CA THR A 48 -7.31 -12.04 -4.65
C THR A 48 -6.92 -12.04 -6.14
N PRO A 49 -7.85 -11.72 -7.06
CA PRO A 49 -7.56 -11.69 -8.50
C PRO A 49 -6.41 -10.77 -8.93
N ASP A 50 -6.13 -9.73 -8.16
CA ASP A 50 -5.08 -8.75 -8.41
C ASP A 50 -3.75 -9.07 -7.70
N HIS A 51 -3.71 -10.12 -6.88
CA HIS A 51 -2.50 -10.53 -6.19
C HIS A 51 -1.50 -11.14 -7.18
N VAL A 52 -0.22 -10.80 -7.06
CA VAL A 52 0.79 -11.17 -8.05
C VAL A 52 1.52 -12.43 -7.61
N LEU A 53 1.62 -13.40 -8.49
CA LEU A 53 2.38 -14.64 -8.31
C LEU A 53 3.21 -14.95 -9.56
N GLU A 54 4.15 -15.87 -9.44
CA GLU A 54 4.91 -16.33 -10.59
C GLU A 54 4.12 -17.38 -11.38
N LEU A 55 3.69 -16.99 -12.58
CA LEU A 55 2.99 -17.80 -13.58
C LEU A 55 3.88 -17.91 -14.82
N ASP A 56 4.19 -19.14 -15.26
CA ASP A 56 5.03 -19.41 -16.43
C ASP A 56 6.37 -18.65 -16.40
N GLY A 57 6.99 -18.56 -15.22
CA GLY A 57 8.25 -17.85 -14.99
C GLY A 57 8.15 -16.32 -14.95
N LYS A 58 6.94 -15.75 -14.86
CA LYS A 58 6.70 -14.29 -14.83
C LYS A 58 5.80 -13.90 -13.66
N PHE A 59 6.12 -12.79 -13.01
CA PHE A 59 5.21 -12.19 -12.03
C PHE A 59 4.00 -11.57 -12.72
N MET A 60 2.82 -12.15 -12.47
CA MET A 60 1.55 -11.76 -13.07
C MET A 60 0.42 -11.80 -12.05
N PRO A 61 -0.64 -10.98 -12.22
CA PRO A 61 -1.79 -11.03 -11.32
C PRO A 61 -2.57 -12.34 -11.49
N ALA A 62 -3.15 -12.84 -10.40
CA ALA A 62 -3.80 -14.15 -10.33
C ALA A 62 -4.96 -14.34 -11.30
N ARG A 63 -5.64 -13.26 -11.71
CA ARG A 63 -6.70 -13.30 -12.73
C ARG A 63 -6.21 -13.73 -14.11
N GLU A 64 -4.91 -13.66 -14.38
CA GLU A 64 -4.31 -14.10 -15.64
C GLU A 64 -3.92 -15.58 -15.60
N ALA A 65 -4.09 -16.25 -14.45
CA ALA A 65 -3.92 -17.68 -14.33
C ALA A 65 -4.93 -18.42 -15.21
N HIS A 66 -4.47 -19.50 -15.82
CA HIS A 66 -5.28 -20.40 -16.63
C HIS A 66 -4.86 -21.84 -16.37
N VAL A 67 -5.79 -22.78 -16.59
CA VAL A 67 -5.47 -24.22 -16.51
C VAL A 67 -4.36 -24.53 -17.51
N GLY A 68 -3.32 -25.22 -17.06
CA GLY A 68 -2.11 -25.49 -17.85
C GLY A 68 -0.93 -24.57 -17.55
N ALA A 69 -1.13 -23.41 -16.90
CA ALA A 69 -0.03 -22.54 -16.50
C ALA A 69 0.81 -23.18 -15.38
N ALA A 70 2.13 -22.95 -15.40
CA ALA A 70 3.06 -23.41 -14.39
C ALA A 70 3.22 -22.39 -13.24
N LEU A 71 3.23 -22.89 -12.01
CA LEU A 71 3.53 -22.13 -10.79
C LEU A 71 5.03 -22.19 -10.48
N SER A 72 5.52 -21.32 -9.58
CA SER A 72 6.96 -21.24 -9.22
C SER A 72 7.57 -22.54 -8.69
N ASN A 73 6.75 -23.43 -8.11
CA ASN A 73 7.20 -24.73 -7.64
C ASN A 73 7.26 -25.78 -8.77
N GLY A 74 6.87 -25.42 -10.00
CA GLY A 74 6.77 -26.32 -11.15
C GLY A 74 5.49 -27.13 -11.19
N ALA A 75 4.50 -26.86 -10.34
CA ALA A 75 3.17 -27.48 -10.45
C ALA A 75 2.39 -26.81 -11.58
N VAL A 76 1.51 -27.57 -12.23
CA VAL A 76 0.59 -27.05 -13.25
C VAL A 76 -0.77 -26.81 -12.61
N ILE A 77 -1.41 -25.69 -12.96
CA ILE A 77 -2.77 -25.38 -12.52
C ILE A 77 -3.74 -26.34 -13.23
N GLU A 78 -4.50 -27.09 -12.45
CA GLU A 78 -5.46 -28.10 -12.92
C GLU A 78 -6.90 -27.57 -12.89
N ALA A 79 -7.20 -26.70 -11.92
CA ALA A 79 -8.53 -26.10 -11.78
C ALA A 79 -8.46 -24.70 -11.16
N ILE A 80 -9.45 -23.89 -11.50
CA ILE A 80 -9.64 -22.54 -10.97
C ILE A 80 -11.07 -22.42 -10.48
N SER A 81 -11.25 -21.97 -9.24
CA SER A 81 -12.57 -21.70 -8.67
C SER A 81 -12.63 -20.32 -8.00
N HIS A 82 -13.84 -19.83 -7.75
CA HIS A 82 -14.07 -18.51 -7.18
C HIS A 82 -14.81 -18.62 -5.86
N SER A 83 -14.44 -17.78 -4.90
CA SER A 83 -15.11 -17.70 -3.61
C SER A 83 -15.06 -16.27 -3.05
N ARG A 84 -15.57 -16.08 -1.83
CA ARG A 84 -15.38 -14.83 -1.08
C ARG A 84 -14.89 -15.14 0.31
N GLY A 85 -13.99 -14.31 0.83
CA GLY A 85 -13.44 -14.48 2.17
C GLY A 85 -12.61 -13.29 2.63
N GLY A 86 -12.07 -13.39 3.84
CA GLY A 86 -11.11 -12.42 4.37
C GLY A 86 -9.77 -12.50 3.64
N ILE A 87 -9.00 -11.41 3.70
CA ILE A 87 -7.63 -11.33 3.16
C ILE A 87 -6.71 -11.11 4.34
N ILE A 88 -5.53 -11.72 4.30
CA ILE A 88 -4.40 -11.40 5.19
C ILE A 88 -3.19 -11.21 4.27
N ASN A 89 -2.45 -10.12 4.43
CA ASN A 89 -1.33 -9.81 3.54
C ASN A 89 -0.05 -9.43 4.32
N PRO A 90 0.83 -10.40 4.60
CA PRO A 90 2.15 -10.13 5.15
C PRO A 90 3.05 -9.47 4.11
N ILE A 91 3.47 -8.24 4.35
CA ILE A 91 4.53 -7.56 3.57
C ILE A 91 5.89 -8.02 4.09
N THR A 92 6.77 -8.44 3.20
CA THR A 92 8.13 -8.89 3.57
C THR A 92 9.21 -7.92 3.08
N ALA A 93 10.40 -8.02 3.66
CA ALA A 93 11.57 -7.23 3.28
C ALA A 93 12.04 -7.46 1.84
N THR A 94 11.72 -8.63 1.26
CA THR A 94 12.07 -9.00 -0.12
C THR A 94 10.95 -8.74 -1.12
N GLY A 95 9.76 -8.35 -0.65
CA GLY A 95 8.57 -8.21 -1.47
C GLY A 95 7.98 -9.54 -1.96
N LYS A 96 8.47 -10.68 -1.47
CA LYS A 96 8.02 -12.04 -1.82
C LYS A 96 7.72 -12.87 -0.58
N ILE A 97 6.84 -13.85 -0.73
CA ILE A 97 6.51 -14.85 0.29
C ILE A 97 6.25 -16.22 -0.39
N LEU A 98 6.68 -17.30 0.25
CA LEU A 98 6.20 -18.65 -0.07
C LEU A 98 4.83 -18.86 0.59
N ALA A 99 3.79 -19.02 -0.23
CA ALA A 99 2.41 -19.15 0.21
C ALA A 99 1.83 -20.51 -0.17
N ALA A 100 1.14 -21.15 0.77
CA ALA A 100 0.37 -22.38 0.57
C ALA A 100 -0.96 -22.29 1.34
N ALA A 101 -1.91 -23.15 1.02
CA ALA A 101 -3.00 -23.48 1.94
C ALA A 101 -2.44 -24.15 3.23
N ALA A 102 -3.33 -24.52 4.16
CA ALA A 102 -2.95 -25.20 5.41
C ALA A 102 -2.14 -26.49 5.16
N THR A 103 -2.33 -27.11 4.00
CA THR A 103 -1.54 -28.22 3.48
C THR A 103 -1.20 -27.98 2.01
N GLY A 104 -0.13 -28.62 1.54
CA GLY A 104 0.35 -28.52 0.16
C GLY A 104 1.69 -27.80 0.04
N GLU A 105 2.27 -27.88 -1.16
CA GLU A 105 3.54 -27.21 -1.46
C GLU A 105 3.34 -25.71 -1.71
N PRO A 106 4.23 -24.85 -1.20
CA PRO A 106 4.12 -23.42 -1.39
C PRO A 106 4.49 -22.99 -2.81
N VAL A 107 3.99 -21.82 -3.19
CA VAL A 107 4.35 -21.08 -4.39
C VAL A 107 4.81 -19.67 -4.03
N VAL A 108 5.65 -19.09 -4.86
CA VAL A 108 6.16 -17.74 -4.72
C VAL A 108 5.05 -16.76 -5.11
N ALA A 109 4.67 -15.91 -4.17
CA ALA A 109 3.81 -14.76 -4.39
C ALA A 109 4.56 -13.47 -4.06
N ALA A 110 4.26 -12.39 -4.78
CA ALA A 110 4.65 -11.06 -4.36
C ALA A 110 3.77 -10.63 -3.18
N THR A 111 4.33 -9.92 -2.21
CA THR A 111 3.54 -9.41 -1.07
C THR A 111 2.77 -8.13 -1.41
N GLY A 112 2.99 -7.57 -2.60
CA GLY A 112 2.16 -6.52 -3.19
C GLY A 112 1.22 -7.11 -4.24
N ASN A 113 -0.01 -6.60 -4.29
CA ASN A 113 -0.88 -6.78 -5.45
C ASN A 113 -0.40 -5.93 -6.63
N GLU A 114 -1.06 -6.05 -7.78
CA GLU A 114 -0.61 -5.48 -9.06
C GLU A 114 -0.26 -3.99 -9.05
N TRP A 115 -0.88 -3.18 -8.19
CA TRP A 115 -0.60 -1.74 -8.12
C TRP A 115 0.71 -1.44 -7.38
N LEU A 116 1.25 -2.37 -6.58
CA LEU A 116 2.42 -2.16 -5.73
C LEU A 116 3.52 -3.20 -5.95
N ALA A 117 3.24 -4.31 -6.64
CA ALA A 117 4.18 -5.41 -6.85
C ALA A 117 5.49 -4.95 -7.51
N ASP A 118 5.43 -4.05 -8.49
CA ASP A 118 6.60 -3.46 -9.14
C ASP A 118 7.53 -2.73 -8.16
N VAL A 119 6.96 -2.01 -7.19
CA VAL A 119 7.72 -1.32 -6.15
C VAL A 119 8.28 -2.33 -5.15
N MET A 120 7.47 -3.29 -4.70
CA MET A 120 7.86 -4.29 -3.69
C MET A 120 8.94 -5.24 -4.18
N LEU A 121 8.89 -5.62 -5.46
CA LEU A 121 9.89 -6.48 -6.09
C LEU A 121 11.15 -5.71 -6.54
N SER A 122 11.14 -4.38 -6.48
CA SER A 122 12.31 -3.56 -6.77
C SER A 122 13.31 -3.52 -5.61
N ALA A 123 14.47 -2.88 -5.83
CA ALA A 123 15.42 -2.62 -4.74
C ALA A 123 14.98 -1.49 -3.80
N TYR A 124 14.00 -0.66 -4.18
CA TYR A 124 13.60 0.55 -3.46
C TYR A 124 13.27 0.31 -1.98
N PRO A 125 12.41 -0.67 -1.60
CA PRO A 125 11.98 -0.82 -0.21
C PRO A 125 13.12 -0.98 0.79
N LYS A 126 14.23 -1.61 0.37
CA LYS A 126 15.43 -1.85 1.19
C LYS A 126 16.11 -0.56 1.67
N TYR A 127 15.87 0.56 0.99
CA TYR A 127 16.48 1.86 1.29
C TYR A 127 15.51 2.83 1.97
N THR A 128 14.30 2.38 2.31
CA THR A 128 13.27 3.24 2.89
C THR A 128 13.42 3.38 4.40
N LEU A 129 13.06 4.56 4.92
CA LEU A 129 12.97 4.81 6.36
C LEU A 129 11.91 3.90 7.00
N SER A 130 10.80 3.67 6.33
CA SER A 130 9.72 2.82 6.83
C SER A 130 10.18 1.38 7.04
N TYR A 131 10.94 0.79 6.11
CA TYR A 131 11.48 -0.56 6.28
C TYR A 131 12.55 -0.60 7.38
N THR A 132 13.37 0.45 7.49
CA THR A 132 14.37 0.58 8.56
C THR A 132 13.69 0.63 9.94
N LEU A 133 12.63 1.42 10.08
CA LEU A 133 11.84 1.53 11.30
C LEU A 133 11.09 0.22 11.61
N ALA A 134 10.56 -0.46 10.61
CA ALA A 134 9.91 -1.77 10.78
C ALA A 134 10.89 -2.85 11.27
N ALA A 135 12.14 -2.82 10.79
CA ALA A 135 13.17 -3.71 11.28
C ALA A 135 13.59 -3.39 12.73
N ALA A 136 13.68 -2.11 13.09
CA ALA A 136 14.09 -1.67 14.42
C ALA A 136 12.98 -1.80 15.48
N PHE A 137 11.73 -1.56 15.11
CA PHE A 137 10.58 -1.49 16.03
C PHE A 137 9.36 -2.26 15.51
N PRO A 138 9.48 -3.57 15.24
CA PRO A 138 8.47 -4.34 14.53
C PRO A 138 7.09 -4.29 15.19
N ALA A 139 7.00 -4.54 16.50
CA ALA A 139 5.74 -4.50 17.23
C ALA A 139 5.07 -3.12 17.21
N ALA A 140 5.85 -2.05 17.31
CA ALA A 140 5.33 -0.69 17.27
C ALA A 140 4.84 -0.31 15.86
N VAL A 141 5.54 -0.77 14.81
CA VAL A 141 5.10 -0.55 13.42
C VAL A 141 3.83 -1.32 13.12
N GLN A 142 3.70 -2.57 13.58
CA GLN A 142 2.43 -3.30 13.46
C GLN A 142 1.28 -2.54 14.15
N ALA A 143 1.49 -2.07 15.39
CA ALA A 143 0.47 -1.31 16.12
C ALA A 143 0.13 0.04 15.46
N TYR A 144 1.10 0.70 14.82
CA TYR A 144 0.85 1.91 14.03
C TYR A 144 0.04 1.59 12.77
N TYR A 145 0.36 0.49 12.10
CA TYR A 145 -0.36 0.06 10.91
C TYR A 145 -1.82 -0.24 11.22
N ASP A 146 -2.06 -1.14 12.17
CA ASP A 146 -3.41 -1.59 12.56
C ASP A 146 -4.26 -0.41 13.07
N GLY A 147 -3.66 0.46 13.89
CA GLY A 147 -4.38 1.53 14.56
C GLY A 147 -4.61 2.81 13.74
N ALA A 148 -3.78 3.07 12.72
CA ALA A 148 -3.81 4.34 11.98
C ALA A 148 -3.72 4.21 10.46
N LEU A 149 -2.89 3.31 9.94
CA LEU A 149 -2.65 3.22 8.49
C LEU A 149 -3.68 2.34 7.78
N GLU A 150 -4.13 1.25 8.38
CA GLU A 150 -5.09 0.35 7.75
C GLU A 150 -6.42 1.04 7.40
N PRO A 151 -7.07 1.82 8.30
CA PRO A 151 -8.25 2.58 7.94
C PRO A 151 -7.98 3.61 6.84
N LEU A 152 -6.82 4.27 6.90
CA LEU A 152 -6.41 5.29 5.92
C LEU A 152 -6.23 4.67 4.53
N PHE A 153 -5.45 3.59 4.42
CA PHE A 153 -5.19 2.93 3.15
C PHE A 153 -6.43 2.26 2.58
N THR A 154 -7.28 1.68 3.42
CA THR A 154 -8.58 1.16 2.98
C THR A 154 -9.40 2.22 2.26
N ALA A 155 -9.39 3.46 2.74
CA ALA A 155 -10.08 4.58 2.08
C ALA A 155 -9.31 5.15 0.87
N ALA A 156 -7.97 5.21 0.95
CA ALA A 156 -7.14 5.92 -0.02
C ALA A 156 -6.72 5.09 -1.24
N VAL A 157 -6.49 3.78 -1.09
CA VAL A 157 -5.92 2.91 -2.14
C VAL A 157 -6.66 3.00 -3.48
N PRO A 158 -8.01 2.99 -3.55
CA PRO A 158 -8.71 3.11 -4.83
C PRO A 158 -8.37 4.39 -5.61
N HIS A 159 -8.06 5.49 -4.90
CA HIS A 159 -7.63 6.74 -5.50
C HIS A 159 -6.14 6.73 -5.86
N LEU A 160 -5.29 6.18 -4.97
CA LEU A 160 -3.85 6.08 -5.20
C LEU A 160 -3.52 5.21 -6.41
N THR A 161 -4.23 4.10 -6.60
CA THR A 161 -4.08 3.24 -7.78
C THR A 161 -4.35 4.00 -9.07
N LYS A 162 -5.42 4.80 -9.12
CA LYS A 162 -5.76 5.64 -10.28
C LYS A 162 -4.69 6.71 -10.53
N ILE A 163 -4.19 7.35 -9.47
CA ILE A 163 -3.14 8.36 -9.58
C ILE A 163 -1.84 7.75 -10.12
N LYS A 164 -1.41 6.60 -9.56
CA LYS A 164 -0.18 5.91 -9.98
C LYS A 164 -0.26 5.53 -11.46
N ALA A 165 -1.39 4.98 -11.90
CA ALA A 165 -1.59 4.58 -13.30
C ALA A 165 -1.51 5.76 -14.29
N ALA A 166 -1.90 6.96 -13.87
CA ALA A 166 -1.88 8.16 -14.72
C ALA A 166 -0.58 8.98 -14.59
N ALA A 167 0.25 8.73 -13.59
CA ALA A 167 1.43 9.52 -13.29
C ALA A 167 2.65 9.08 -14.10
N PRO A 168 3.46 10.02 -14.64
CA PRO A 168 4.76 9.68 -15.21
C PRO A 168 5.69 9.04 -14.16
N ALA A 169 6.52 8.07 -14.56
CA ALA A 169 7.39 7.33 -13.65
C ALA A 169 8.25 8.20 -12.70
N PRO A 170 8.85 9.34 -13.13
CA PRO A 170 9.59 10.20 -12.22
C PRO A 170 8.73 10.78 -11.10
N LEU A 171 7.46 11.10 -11.39
CA LEU A 171 6.53 11.61 -10.39
C LEU A 171 6.13 10.51 -9.39
N VAL A 172 5.96 9.27 -9.86
CA VAL A 172 5.73 8.11 -8.98
C VAL A 172 6.90 7.95 -8.01
N GLY A 173 8.15 8.05 -8.48
CA GLY A 173 9.34 8.01 -7.63
C GLY A 173 9.34 9.10 -6.55
N VAL A 174 9.02 10.35 -6.91
CA VAL A 174 8.92 11.46 -5.94
C VAL A 174 7.83 11.21 -4.90
N ILE A 175 6.66 10.71 -5.33
CA ILE A 175 5.54 10.40 -4.44
C ILE A 175 5.93 9.27 -3.46
N LEU A 176 6.65 8.24 -3.94
CA LEU A 176 7.10 7.14 -3.09
C LEU A 176 8.07 7.64 -2.00
N VAL A 177 9.04 8.48 -2.34
CA VAL A 177 9.99 9.04 -1.36
C VAL A 177 9.28 9.94 -0.34
N ALA A 178 8.38 10.82 -0.80
CA ALA A 178 7.61 11.67 0.09
C ALA A 178 6.67 10.87 0.99
N GLY A 179 6.03 9.82 0.44
CA GLY A 179 5.19 8.89 1.18
C GLY A 179 5.96 8.15 2.27
N ASP A 180 7.17 7.69 1.97
CA ASP A 180 8.05 7.03 2.95
C ASP A 180 8.43 7.96 4.12
N ALA A 181 8.85 9.19 3.81
CA ALA A 181 9.15 10.18 4.84
C ALA A 181 7.91 10.49 5.71
N ALA A 182 6.73 10.54 5.10
CA ALA A 182 5.47 10.76 5.81
C ALA A 182 5.07 9.59 6.70
N LEU A 183 5.28 8.34 6.25
CA LEU A 183 5.07 7.13 7.05
C LEU A 183 6.02 7.11 8.25
N ALA A 184 7.31 7.41 8.05
CA ALA A 184 8.30 7.49 9.13
C ALA A 184 7.96 8.59 10.16
N THR A 185 7.55 9.76 9.69
CA THR A 185 7.14 10.88 10.55
C THR A 185 5.85 10.55 11.31
N GLY A 186 4.88 9.95 10.62
CA GLY A 186 3.63 9.50 11.21
C GLY A 186 3.83 8.43 12.29
N PHE A 187 4.76 7.49 12.05
CA PHE A 187 5.19 6.52 13.05
C PHE A 187 5.77 7.20 14.30
N ALA A 188 6.71 8.13 14.13
CA ALA A 188 7.29 8.87 15.25
C ALA A 188 6.21 9.61 16.07
N ALA A 189 5.26 10.28 15.40
CA ALA A 189 4.13 10.94 16.05
C ALA A 189 3.23 9.94 16.80
N TYR A 190 2.95 8.78 16.18
CA TYR A 190 2.15 7.72 16.79
C TYR A 190 2.81 7.17 18.07
N SER A 191 4.11 6.89 18.01
CA SER A 191 4.89 6.41 19.15
C SER A 191 4.96 7.41 20.30
N LEU A 192 4.85 8.71 20.03
CA LEU A 192 4.75 9.77 21.03
C LEU A 192 3.32 9.98 21.58
N GLY A 193 2.36 9.13 21.19
CA GLY A 193 0.96 9.21 21.64
C GLY A 193 0.12 10.24 20.89
N LEU A 194 0.65 10.88 19.85
CA LEU A 194 -0.06 11.89 19.05
C LEU A 194 -0.90 11.22 17.95
N LYS A 195 -1.80 10.32 18.33
CA LYS A 195 -2.56 9.46 17.41
C LYS A 195 -3.31 10.23 16.32
N GLY A 196 -3.90 11.38 16.65
CA GLY A 196 -4.59 12.25 15.68
C GLY A 196 -3.66 12.94 14.65
N VAL A 197 -2.38 13.16 14.98
CA VAL A 197 -1.38 13.77 14.07
C VAL A 197 -0.76 12.72 13.16
N ALA A 198 -0.67 11.47 13.62
CA ALA A 198 -0.07 10.36 12.88
C ALA A 198 -0.79 10.06 11.55
N THR A 199 -2.12 10.21 11.49
CA THR A 199 -2.90 10.07 10.26
C THR A 199 -2.74 11.28 9.34
N LEU A 200 -2.59 12.48 9.90
CA LEU A 200 -2.47 13.73 9.14
C LEU A 200 -1.11 13.89 8.44
N ALA A 201 -0.02 13.40 9.05
CA ALA A 201 1.31 13.41 8.43
C ALA A 201 1.33 12.66 7.09
N VAL A 202 0.59 11.55 6.98
CA VAL A 202 0.47 10.73 5.77
C VAL A 202 -0.44 11.38 4.73
N ILE A 203 -1.52 12.05 5.16
CA ILE A 203 -2.46 12.76 4.28
C ILE A 203 -1.81 14.01 3.64
N ALA A 204 -0.86 14.66 4.32
CA ALA A 204 -0.22 15.91 3.88
C ALA A 204 0.47 15.82 2.51
N VAL A 205 0.98 14.64 2.13
CA VAL A 205 1.70 14.41 0.86
C VAL A 205 0.78 14.48 -0.36
N ALA A 206 -0.52 14.23 -0.20
CA ALA A 206 -1.50 14.23 -1.30
C ALA A 206 -1.94 15.64 -1.75
N ALA A 207 -1.65 16.69 -0.98
CA ALA A 207 -2.25 18.02 -1.14
C ALA A 207 -1.41 19.05 -1.93
N ALA A 208 -0.21 18.71 -2.38
CA ALA A 208 0.74 19.69 -2.93
C ALA A 208 0.50 20.07 -4.41
N ARG A 209 -0.68 20.60 -4.75
CA ARG A 209 -0.91 21.29 -6.05
C ARG A 209 -1.97 22.39 -5.96
N LYS A 210 -1.67 23.53 -5.35
CA LYS A 210 -2.34 24.80 -5.72
C LYS A 210 -1.39 25.98 -5.46
N GLY A 211 -0.50 26.21 -6.42
CA GLY A 211 0.46 27.30 -6.37
C GLY A 211 0.87 27.79 -7.76
N LYS A 212 -0.08 27.95 -8.69
CA LYS A 212 0.05 28.82 -9.89
C LYS A 212 -1.31 28.95 -10.57
N LYS A 213 -1.94 30.12 -10.45
CA LYS A 213 -3.07 30.51 -11.32
C LYS A 213 -2.50 30.69 -12.74
N PRO A 214 -3.12 30.12 -13.79
CA PRO A 214 -2.78 30.51 -15.15
C PRO A 214 -3.21 31.98 -15.41
N PRO A 215 -2.53 32.71 -16.32
CA PRO A 215 -2.90 34.08 -16.64
C PRO A 215 -4.30 34.13 -17.25
N ARG A 216 -5.12 35.09 -16.81
CA ARG A 216 -6.45 35.35 -17.37
C ARG A 216 -6.32 35.80 -18.82
N ILE A 217 -6.72 34.95 -19.77
CA ILE A 217 -7.02 35.40 -21.13
C ILE A 217 -8.44 35.99 -21.10
N ARG A 218 -8.57 37.23 -21.58
CA ARG A 218 -9.84 37.96 -21.73
C ARG A 218 -10.69 37.23 -22.77
N ALA A 219 -11.86 36.74 -22.37
CA ALA A 219 -12.80 36.09 -23.29
C ALA A 219 -13.36 37.09 -24.32
N LEU A 220 -13.28 36.73 -25.60
CA LEU A 220 -14.15 37.25 -26.64
C LEU A 220 -15.40 36.36 -26.73
N SER A 221 -16.52 37.02 -26.96
CA SER A 221 -17.90 36.54 -26.91
C SER A 221 -18.22 35.42 -27.91
N SER A 222 -19.01 34.43 -27.44
CA SER A 222 -20.33 34.02 -27.96
C SER A 222 -20.55 32.50 -28.14
N SER A 223 -21.71 32.07 -27.64
CA SER A 223 -22.55 30.92 -28.03
C SER A 223 -22.12 29.48 -27.70
N ASN A 224 -23.01 28.83 -26.93
CA ASN A 224 -23.27 27.39 -26.82
C ASN A 224 -22.15 26.48 -26.28
N ILE A 225 -22.16 26.21 -24.97
CA ILE A 225 -21.78 24.91 -24.38
C ILE A 225 -22.54 24.72 -23.05
N LYS A 226 -23.07 23.50 -22.86
CA LYS A 226 -23.76 23.03 -21.65
C LYS A 226 -23.02 23.42 -20.36
N VAL A 227 -23.77 23.93 -19.38
CA VAL A 227 -23.30 24.14 -18.01
C VAL A 227 -22.93 22.77 -17.43
N PHE A 228 -21.64 22.50 -17.31
CA PHE A 228 -21.12 21.49 -16.40
C PHE A 228 -21.09 22.13 -15.01
N GLU A 229 -21.91 21.62 -14.09
CA GLU A 229 -21.75 21.91 -12.67
C GLU A 229 -20.39 21.36 -12.20
N PRO A 230 -19.56 22.14 -11.47
CA PRO A 230 -18.40 21.58 -10.80
C PRO A 230 -18.86 20.80 -9.56
N LEU A 231 -18.59 19.50 -9.54
CA LEU A 231 -18.78 18.64 -8.38
C LEU A 231 -17.93 19.15 -7.19
N SER A 232 -18.61 19.28 -6.05
CA SER A 232 -18.13 19.78 -4.76
C SER A 232 -17.27 18.75 -3.98
N SER A 233 -16.69 19.22 -2.86
CA SER A 233 -16.18 18.46 -1.71
C SER A 233 -14.71 17.99 -1.71
N LEU A 234 -14.06 17.76 -2.85
CA LEU A 234 -12.66 17.28 -2.88
C LEU A 234 -11.59 18.40 -2.86
N GLU A 235 -11.97 19.65 -3.09
CA GLU A 235 -11.05 20.80 -3.03
C GLU A 235 -10.62 21.17 -1.59
N LEU A 236 -11.27 20.58 -0.58
CA LEU A 236 -11.02 20.83 0.85
C LEU A 236 -9.88 19.99 1.43
N ALA A 237 -9.52 18.86 0.79
CA ALA A 237 -8.38 18.05 1.18
C ALA A 237 -7.02 18.73 0.87
N ALA A 238 -7.03 19.79 0.05
CA ALA A 238 -5.84 20.48 -0.44
C ALA A 238 -5.37 21.70 0.38
N ALA A 239 -6.00 22.04 1.51
CA ALA A 239 -5.78 23.34 2.17
C ALA A 239 -5.19 23.35 3.59
N VAL A 240 -5.04 22.23 4.32
CA VAL A 240 -4.85 22.34 5.79
C VAL A 240 -3.61 21.64 6.38
N ALA A 241 -2.94 20.73 5.68
CA ALA A 241 -1.80 20.03 6.30
C ALA A 241 -0.51 20.88 6.40
N VAL A 242 -0.41 21.98 5.66
CA VAL A 242 0.75 22.91 5.72
C VAL A 242 0.61 23.93 6.85
N THR A 243 -0.58 24.11 7.45
CA THR A 243 -0.80 25.12 8.49
C THR A 243 -0.63 24.58 9.91
N ALA A 244 -0.74 23.26 10.14
CA ALA A 244 -0.72 22.69 11.50
C ALA A 244 0.68 22.52 12.12
N ALA A 245 1.73 22.42 11.30
CA ALA A 245 3.12 22.32 11.81
C ALA A 245 3.79 23.70 12.02
N ALA A 246 3.31 24.75 11.34
CA ALA A 246 3.89 26.09 11.43
C ALA A 246 3.44 26.89 12.67
N THR A 247 2.28 26.58 13.27
CA THR A 247 1.75 27.31 14.44
C THR A 247 2.07 26.68 15.79
N LEU A 248 2.45 25.39 15.89
CA LEU A 248 2.88 24.81 17.16
C LEU A 248 4.39 24.98 17.45
N GLY A 249 5.23 25.20 16.42
CA GLY A 249 6.64 25.56 16.61
C GLY A 249 6.87 27.03 17.01
N ALA A 250 5.99 27.94 16.59
CA ALA A 250 6.15 29.38 16.83
C ALA A 250 5.75 29.83 18.25
N ARG A 251 5.04 29.00 19.04
CA ARG A 251 4.63 29.36 20.41
C ARG A 251 5.57 28.89 21.53
N LYS A 252 6.55 28.03 21.26
CA LYS A 252 7.54 27.63 22.29
C LYS A 252 8.82 28.46 22.31
N LEU A 253 9.06 29.33 21.32
CA LEU A 253 10.16 30.31 21.34
C LEU A 253 9.75 31.68 21.93
N ALA A 254 8.47 31.90 22.24
CA ALA A 254 7.97 33.14 22.86
C ALA A 254 7.71 33.03 24.38
N ALA A 255 7.80 31.84 24.98
CA ALA A 255 7.54 31.62 26.41
C ALA A 255 8.81 31.51 27.28
N GLY A 256 9.99 31.79 26.72
CA GLY A 256 11.29 31.70 27.40
C GLY A 256 12.00 33.04 27.64
N ARG A 257 11.26 34.16 27.64
CA ARG A 257 11.78 35.47 28.09
C ARG A 257 10.74 36.18 28.93
N LYS A 258 10.75 35.90 30.24
CA LYS A 258 10.70 36.88 31.32
C LYS A 258 11.37 36.26 32.53
#